data_AF-M0ZRN9-F1
#
_entry.id   AF-M0ZRN9-F1
#
_cell.length_a   1.000
_cell.length_b   1.000
_cell.length_c   1.000
_cell.angle_alpha   90.00
_cell.angle_beta   90.00
_cell.angle_gamma   90.00
#
_symmetry.space_group_name_H-M   'P 1'
#
loop_
_entity.id
_entity.type
_entity.pdbx_description
1 polymer ?
#
loop_
_entity_poly.entity_id
_entity_poly.type
_entity_poly.pdbx_seq_one_letter_code
_entity_poly.pdbx_strand_id
1 'polypeptide(L)'
;MESDSLLDYAVFQLSPKRSRCELFVSRGGNTEKLASGLLKPFVTHLKIAEEQVALAVQSIKLEVERRKKAESWFTKGTLERFVRFVSTPEVLELVNTLDAEMSQLEAARKLYSQGAGDQFNGNGSGGSGVTITADATKKELLRAIDVRLTTVQQDLSTACSRAAAAGFNLETVAELQTFSERFGAPRLK
;
A
#
# COMPACT_ATOMS: atom_id res chain seq x y z
N MET A 1 -9.43 25.57 1.45
CA MET A 1 -10.38 24.56 1.99
C MET A 1 -9.66 23.73 3.04
N GLU A 2 -10.37 23.27 4.06
CA GLU A 2 -9.84 22.35 5.08
C GLU A 2 -9.63 20.95 4.49
N SER A 3 -8.71 20.15 5.04
CA SER A 3 -8.41 18.81 4.51
C SER A 3 -9.63 17.87 4.56
N ASP A 4 -10.50 18.00 5.55
CA ASP A 4 -11.71 17.14 5.67
C ASP A 4 -12.87 17.61 4.79
N SER A 5 -12.65 18.63 3.95
CA SER A 5 -13.65 19.13 3.02
C SER A 5 -13.96 18.10 1.94
N LEU A 6 -15.19 17.58 1.94
CA LEU A 6 -15.72 16.72 0.87
C LEU A 6 -15.77 17.48 -0.46
N LEU A 7 -15.17 16.90 -1.50
CA LEU A 7 -15.02 17.50 -2.81
C LEU A 7 -16.20 17.14 -3.72
N ASP A 8 -16.55 18.07 -4.59
CA ASP A 8 -17.47 17.80 -5.71
C ASP A 8 -16.74 17.10 -6.85
N TYR A 9 -15.52 17.55 -7.14
CA TYR A 9 -14.63 16.96 -8.13
C TYR A 9 -13.19 17.42 -7.91
N ALA A 10 -12.26 16.70 -8.53
CA ALA A 10 -10.89 17.13 -8.78
C ALA A 10 -10.63 17.12 -10.29
N VAL A 11 -9.75 17.99 -10.78
CA VAL A 11 -9.43 18.07 -12.21
C VAL A 11 -7.94 18.26 -12.42
N PHE A 12 -7.36 17.41 -13.26
CA PHE A 12 -6.04 17.63 -13.82
C PHE A 12 -6.19 18.47 -15.09
N GLN A 13 -5.58 19.65 -15.12
CA GLN A 13 -5.41 20.44 -16.33
C GLN A 13 -4.05 20.13 -16.92
N LEU A 14 -4.03 19.65 -18.17
CA LEU A 14 -2.80 19.19 -18.81
C LEU A 14 -2.15 20.30 -19.62
N SER A 15 -0.82 20.32 -19.67
CA SER A 15 -0.10 21.20 -20.59
C SER A 15 -0.39 20.79 -22.05
N PRO A 16 -0.18 21.68 -23.05
CA PRO A 16 -0.39 21.35 -24.46
C PRO A 16 0.41 20.11 -24.92
N LYS A 17 1.60 19.90 -24.36
CA LYS A 17 2.46 18.73 -24.62
C LYS A 17 2.09 17.50 -23.79
N ARG A 18 1.10 17.60 -22.88
CA ARG A 18 0.65 16.54 -21.95
C ARG A 18 1.79 15.93 -21.11
N SER A 19 2.83 16.71 -20.85
CA SER A 19 3.98 16.29 -20.02
C SER A 19 3.87 16.77 -18.58
N ARG A 20 3.05 17.79 -18.34
CA ARG A 20 2.84 18.43 -17.05
C ARG A 20 1.35 18.58 -16.78
N CYS A 21 0.98 18.67 -15.51
CA CYS A 21 -0.39 18.93 -15.10
C CYS A 21 -0.45 19.84 -13.88
N GLU A 22 -1.58 20.54 -13.77
CA GLU A 22 -2.01 21.22 -12.56
C GLU A 22 -3.25 20.50 -12.02
N LEU A 23 -3.22 20.12 -10.75
CA LEU A 23 -4.34 19.48 -10.08
C LEU A 23 -5.11 20.52 -9.29
N PHE A 24 -6.40 20.64 -9.56
CA PHE A 24 -7.33 21.49 -8.83
C PHE A 24 -8.39 20.64 -8.12
N VAL A 25 -8.86 21.11 -6.97
CA VAL A 25 -9.98 20.52 -6.22
C VAL A 25 -11.09 21.54 -6.07
N SER A 26 -12.35 21.09 -6.12
CA SER A 26 -13.50 21.97 -6.07
C SER A 26 -14.56 21.50 -5.07
N ARG A 27 -15.16 22.46 -4.36
CA ARG A 27 -16.27 22.25 -3.42
C ARG A 27 -17.17 23.48 -3.41
N GLY A 28 -18.46 23.30 -3.68
CA GLY A 28 -19.47 24.35 -3.61
C GLY A 28 -19.16 25.54 -4.53
N GLY A 29 -18.53 25.29 -5.68
CA GLY A 29 -18.10 26.32 -6.62
C GLY A 29 -16.78 27.02 -6.28
N ASN A 30 -16.25 26.85 -5.06
CA ASN A 30 -14.89 27.26 -4.74
C ASN A 30 -13.91 26.24 -5.35
N THR A 31 -12.83 26.71 -5.96
CA THR A 31 -11.81 25.85 -6.59
C THR A 31 -10.43 26.33 -6.17
N GLU A 32 -9.58 25.39 -5.76
CA GLU A 32 -8.21 25.70 -5.35
C GLU A 32 -7.21 24.75 -6.02
N LYS A 33 -5.99 25.26 -6.25
CA LYS A 33 -4.89 24.47 -6.79
C LYS A 33 -4.29 23.63 -5.68
N LEU A 34 -4.21 22.32 -5.90
CA LEU A 34 -3.66 21.35 -4.95
C LEU A 34 -2.20 21.03 -5.23
N ALA A 35 -1.86 20.80 -6.50
CA ALA A 35 -0.52 20.40 -6.91
C ALA A 35 -0.22 20.82 -8.35
N SER A 36 1.06 20.85 -8.71
CA SER A 36 1.52 21.07 -10.08
C SER A 36 2.85 20.36 -10.30
N GLY A 37 3.00 19.69 -11.43
CA GLY A 37 4.20 18.89 -11.67
C GLY A 37 4.17 18.12 -12.98
N LEU A 38 4.97 17.05 -13.02
CA LEU A 38 5.00 16.10 -14.12
C LEU A 38 3.71 15.26 -14.11
N LEU A 39 3.17 14.98 -15.30
CA LEU A 39 2.00 14.11 -15.43
C LEU A 39 2.36 12.62 -15.30
N LYS A 40 3.58 12.24 -15.70
CA LYS A 40 4.04 10.85 -15.75
C LYS A 40 3.83 10.08 -14.43
N PRO A 41 4.19 10.61 -13.25
CA PRO A 41 3.92 9.91 -11.99
C PRO A 41 2.44 9.59 -11.79
N PHE A 42 1.53 10.53 -12.06
CA PHE A 42 0.09 10.28 -11.91
C PHE A 42 -0.39 9.18 -12.85
N VAL A 43 0.02 9.20 -14.12
CA VAL A 43 -0.34 8.15 -15.10
C VAL A 43 0.14 6.77 -14.66
N THR A 44 1.35 6.66 -14.09
CA THR A 44 1.88 5.39 -13.57
C THR A 44 1.05 4.81 -12.42
N HIS A 45 0.37 5.66 -11.65
CA HIS A 45 -0.30 5.29 -10.41
C HIS A 45 -1.83 5.42 -10.47
N LEU A 46 -2.39 5.89 -11.58
CA LEU A 46 -3.81 6.21 -11.72
C LEU A 46 -4.33 5.81 -13.10
N LYS A 47 -5.03 4.67 -13.16
CA LYS A 47 -5.54 4.08 -14.39
C LYS A 47 -6.46 5.02 -15.16
N ILE A 48 -7.38 5.73 -14.49
CA ILE A 48 -8.24 6.69 -15.17
C ILE A 48 -7.42 7.81 -15.85
N ALA A 49 -6.28 8.21 -15.27
CA ALA A 49 -5.42 9.21 -15.91
C ALA A 49 -4.69 8.62 -17.12
N GLU A 50 -4.21 7.39 -17.03
CA GLU A 50 -3.61 6.66 -18.16
C GLU A 50 -4.57 6.56 -19.35
N GLU A 51 -5.80 6.10 -19.11
CA GLU A 51 -6.82 5.92 -20.15
C GLU A 51 -7.21 7.27 -20.80
N GLN A 52 -7.42 8.31 -19.99
CA GLN A 52 -7.81 9.62 -20.51
C GLN A 52 -6.68 10.31 -21.29
N VAL A 53 -5.42 10.14 -20.87
CA VAL A 53 -4.26 10.65 -21.62
C VAL A 53 -4.13 9.96 -22.98
N ALA A 54 -4.43 8.66 -23.07
CA ALA A 54 -4.45 7.92 -24.34
C ALA A 54 -5.51 8.47 -25.31
N LEU A 55 -6.61 9.02 -24.80
CA LEU A 55 -7.65 9.71 -25.58
C LEU A 55 -7.30 11.16 -25.97
N ALA A 56 -6.09 11.62 -25.66
CA ALA A 56 -5.59 12.96 -25.97
C ALA A 56 -6.44 14.12 -25.42
N VAL A 57 -7.12 13.92 -24.29
CA VAL A 57 -7.86 15.00 -23.60
C VAL A 57 -6.91 16.07 -23.06
N GLN A 58 -7.41 17.29 -22.86
CA GLN A 58 -6.67 18.37 -22.20
C GLN A 58 -6.94 18.48 -20.70
N SER A 59 -7.95 17.75 -20.21
CA SER A 59 -8.30 17.72 -18.79
C SER A 59 -8.86 16.38 -18.38
N ILE A 60 -8.53 15.93 -17.17
CA ILE A 60 -8.97 14.67 -16.60
C ILE A 60 -9.76 14.99 -15.33
N LYS A 61 -11.05 14.69 -15.31
CA LYS A 61 -11.93 14.98 -14.18
C LYS A 61 -12.16 13.73 -13.34
N LEU A 62 -11.92 13.84 -12.04
CA LEU A 62 -12.27 12.85 -11.03
C LEU A 62 -13.52 13.33 -10.31
N GLU A 63 -14.61 12.59 -10.40
CA GLU A 63 -15.84 12.89 -9.68
C GLU A 63 -16.50 11.60 -9.19
N VAL A 64 -17.24 11.70 -8.09
CA VAL A 64 -17.97 10.58 -7.51
C VAL A 64 -19.46 10.82 -7.74
N GLU A 65 -20.16 9.85 -8.31
CA GLU A 65 -21.61 9.94 -8.46
C GLU A 65 -22.27 10.08 -7.08
N ARG A 66 -23.00 11.19 -6.86
CA ARG A 66 -23.69 11.51 -5.59
C ARG A 66 -24.81 10.54 -5.19
N ARG A 67 -24.99 9.42 -5.90
CA ARG A 67 -26.12 8.48 -5.73
C ARG A 67 -25.91 7.46 -4.62
N LYS A 68 -24.70 7.27 -4.09
CA LYS A 68 -24.46 6.42 -2.92
C LYS A 68 -24.09 7.30 -1.72
N LYS A 69 -24.71 6.99 -0.57
CA LYS A 69 -24.59 7.69 0.71
C LYS A 69 -23.17 8.18 0.96
N ALA A 70 -23.05 9.51 1.14
CA ALA A 70 -21.97 10.22 1.82
C ALA A 70 -20.68 9.43 1.95
N GLU A 71 -20.02 9.21 0.82
CA GLU A 71 -18.70 8.62 0.78
C GLU A 71 -17.72 9.66 1.36
N SER A 72 -17.46 9.54 2.67
CA SER A 72 -16.65 10.50 3.45
C SER A 72 -15.18 10.53 3.02
N TRP A 73 -14.76 9.64 2.13
CA TRP A 73 -13.37 9.48 1.71
C TRP A 73 -12.94 10.45 0.61
N PHE A 74 -13.87 11.00 -0.20
CA PHE A 74 -13.49 11.88 -1.32
C PHE A 74 -13.31 13.33 -0.85
N THR A 75 -12.29 13.53 -0.02
CA THR A 75 -11.93 14.80 0.61
C THR A 75 -10.68 15.40 -0.02
N LYS A 76 -10.43 16.67 0.28
CA LYS A 76 -9.15 17.31 -0.04
C LYS A 76 -7.97 16.53 0.52
N GLY A 77 -8.05 16.10 1.79
CA GLY A 77 -7.00 15.36 2.48
C GLY A 77 -6.64 14.06 1.79
N THR A 78 -7.63 13.32 1.28
CA THR A 78 -7.39 12.11 0.49
C THR A 78 -6.62 12.40 -0.79
N LEU A 79 -6.95 13.48 -1.49
CA LEU A 79 -6.21 13.89 -2.69
C LEU A 79 -4.79 14.38 -2.35
N GLU A 80 -4.59 15.11 -1.24
CA GLU A 80 -3.26 15.52 -0.77
C GLU A 80 -2.37 14.32 -0.50
N ARG A 81 -2.92 13.30 0.18
CA ARG A 81 -2.23 12.05 0.47
C ARG A 81 -1.93 11.24 -0.79
N PHE A 82 -2.86 11.19 -1.74
CA PHE A 82 -2.62 10.57 -3.03
C PHE A 82 -1.47 11.27 -3.78
N VAL A 83 -1.46 12.61 -3.85
CA VAL A 83 -0.36 13.38 -4.47
C VAL A 83 0.98 13.07 -3.78
N ARG A 84 0.97 12.94 -2.45
CA ARG A 84 2.15 12.59 -1.66
C ARG A 84 2.64 11.17 -1.98
N PHE A 85 1.72 10.21 -2.08
CA PHE A 85 2.02 8.84 -2.49
C PHE A 85 2.66 8.80 -3.89
N VAL A 86 2.09 9.50 -4.87
CA VAL A 86 2.64 9.56 -6.24
C VAL A 86 4.07 10.13 -6.26
N SER A 87 4.42 10.97 -5.27
CA SER A 87 5.75 11.57 -5.16
C SER A 87 6.77 10.66 -4.46
N THR A 88 6.32 9.82 -3.52
CA THR A 88 7.17 8.91 -2.73
C THR A 88 6.44 7.60 -2.42
N PRO A 89 6.17 6.75 -3.43
CA PRO A 89 5.42 5.51 -3.23
C PRO A 89 6.16 4.52 -2.33
N GLU A 90 7.49 4.62 -2.29
CA GLU A 90 8.38 3.71 -1.55
C GLU A 90 8.10 3.71 -0.04
N VAL A 91 7.52 4.79 0.49
CA VAL A 91 7.16 4.89 1.91
C VAL A 91 6.09 3.86 2.29
N LEU A 92 5.05 3.72 1.48
CA LEU A 92 3.97 2.77 1.75
C LEU A 92 4.37 1.36 1.29
N GLU A 93 5.11 1.23 0.18
CA GLU A 93 5.57 -0.06 -0.34
C GLU A 93 6.53 -0.78 0.62
N LEU A 94 7.35 -0.03 1.37
CA LEU A 94 8.20 -0.59 2.40
C LEU A 94 7.39 -1.24 3.53
N VAL A 95 6.33 -0.57 3.99
CA VAL A 95 5.43 -1.11 5.02
C VAL A 95 4.81 -2.41 4.54
N ASN A 96 4.26 -2.42 3.32
CA ASN A 96 3.64 -3.61 2.73
C ASN A 96 4.64 -4.77 2.56
N THR A 97 5.89 -4.46 2.19
CA THR A 97 6.94 -5.48 2.02
C THR A 97 7.30 -6.13 3.36
N LEU A 98 7.46 -5.32 4.41
CA LEU A 98 7.80 -5.80 5.75
C LEU A 98 6.64 -6.57 6.41
N ASP A 99 5.40 -6.12 6.20
CA ASP A 99 4.20 -6.82 6.68
C ASP A 99 4.04 -8.21 6.01
N ALA A 100 4.25 -8.28 4.69
CA ALA A 100 4.26 -9.54 3.96
C ALA A 100 5.39 -10.47 4.43
N GLU A 101 6.59 -9.94 4.66
CA GLU A 101 7.71 -10.70 5.19
C GLU A 101 7.40 -11.24 6.60
N MET A 102 6.84 -10.41 7.49
CA MET A 102 6.44 -10.80 8.84
C MET A 102 5.44 -11.96 8.79
N SER A 103 4.40 -11.83 7.96
CA SER A 103 3.38 -12.87 7.74
C SER A 103 3.98 -14.19 7.23
N GLN A 104 4.95 -14.12 6.30
CA GLN A 104 5.63 -15.29 5.78
C GLN A 104 6.50 -15.99 6.85
N LEU A 105 7.20 -15.21 7.67
CA LEU A 105 8.02 -15.72 8.77
C LEU A 105 7.17 -16.37 9.87
N GLU A 106 6.02 -15.78 10.22
CA GLU A 106 5.08 -16.37 11.17
C GLU A 106 4.49 -17.69 10.66
N ALA A 107 4.11 -17.73 9.37
CA ALA A 107 3.65 -18.96 8.73
C ALA A 107 4.74 -20.04 8.72
N ALA A 108 5.98 -19.68 8.36
CA ALA A 108 7.11 -20.59 8.38
C ALA A 108 7.39 -21.11 9.80
N ARG A 109 7.42 -20.22 10.80
CA ARG A 109 7.60 -20.57 12.21
C ARG A 109 6.55 -21.59 12.65
N LYS A 110 5.28 -21.37 12.31
CA LYS A 110 4.18 -22.30 12.62
C LYS A 110 4.39 -23.67 11.97
N LEU A 111 4.74 -23.71 10.69
CA LEU A 111 4.99 -24.96 9.95
C LEU A 111 6.12 -25.77 10.58
N TYR A 112 7.26 -25.14 10.88
CA TYR A 112 8.39 -25.83 11.50
C TYR A 112 8.13 -26.21 12.96
N SER A 113 7.33 -25.43 13.69
CA SER A 113 6.94 -25.78 15.06
C SER A 113 5.97 -26.97 15.10
N GLN A 114 5.10 -27.11 14.10
CA GLN A 114 4.05 -28.16 14.03
C GLN A 114 4.47 -29.44 13.29
N GLY A 115 5.59 -29.43 12.55
CA GLY A 115 6.14 -30.60 11.89
C GLY A 115 6.72 -31.63 12.87
N ALA A 116 5.87 -32.30 13.63
CA ALA A 116 6.09 -33.55 14.38
C ALA A 116 4.77 -33.96 15.05
N GLY A 117 3.91 -34.70 14.34
CA GLY A 117 2.64 -35.15 14.89
C GLY A 117 2.03 -36.40 14.27
N ASP A 118 2.39 -36.78 13.03
CA ASP A 118 1.84 -38.00 12.43
C ASP A 118 2.87 -38.78 11.60
N GLN A 119 3.00 -40.06 12.00
CA GLN A 119 3.62 -41.21 11.32
C GLN A 119 5.15 -41.29 11.21
N PHE A 120 5.77 -42.08 12.10
CA PHE A 120 6.13 -43.47 11.77
C PHE A 120 6.46 -44.27 13.04
N ASN A 121 5.47 -45.05 13.51
CA ASN A 121 5.69 -46.14 14.45
C ASN A 121 6.28 -47.31 13.65
N GLY A 122 7.58 -47.25 13.35
CA GLY A 122 8.29 -48.21 12.50
C GLY A 122 9.59 -48.65 13.17
N ASN A 123 9.52 -49.77 13.87
CA ASN A 123 10.63 -50.45 14.53
C ASN A 123 11.77 -50.72 13.53
N GLY A 124 12.88 -49.98 13.63
CA GLY A 124 14.00 -50.08 12.68
C GLY A 124 15.29 -49.48 13.23
N SER A 125 16.04 -50.31 13.95
CA SER A 125 17.39 -50.04 14.45
C SER A 125 18.33 -49.63 13.31
N GLY A 126 18.90 -48.41 13.38
CA GLY A 126 20.01 -48.00 12.47
C GLY A 126 20.22 -46.51 12.17
N GLY A 127 19.34 -45.58 12.59
CA GLY A 127 19.35 -44.18 12.11
C GLY A 127 19.55 -43.05 13.13
N SER A 128 20.10 -43.33 14.32
CA SER A 128 20.14 -42.37 15.45
C SER A 128 20.90 -41.06 15.12
N GLY A 129 21.97 -41.11 14.34
CA GLY A 129 22.74 -39.92 13.95
C GLY A 129 22.00 -38.98 12.99
N VAL A 130 21.15 -39.51 12.10
CA VAL A 130 20.43 -38.73 11.08
C VAL A 130 19.21 -38.00 11.67
N THR A 131 18.59 -38.58 12.70
CA THR A 131 17.47 -37.96 13.42
C THR A 131 17.93 -36.83 14.35
N ILE A 132 19.10 -36.97 14.99
CA ILE A 132 19.68 -35.93 15.87
C ILE A 132 20.13 -34.70 15.06
N THR A 133 20.77 -34.91 13.89
CA THR A 133 21.22 -33.79 13.03
C THR A 133 20.05 -33.02 12.44
N ALA A 134 18.98 -33.71 12.01
CA ALA A 134 17.77 -33.08 11.50
C ALA A 134 17.06 -32.22 12.57
N ASP A 135 17.00 -32.71 13.82
CA ASP A 135 16.43 -31.96 14.94
C ASP A 135 17.26 -30.72 15.31
N ALA A 136 18.59 -30.83 15.28
CA ALA A 136 19.49 -29.70 15.47
C ALA A 136 19.35 -28.63 14.37
N THR A 137 19.27 -29.05 13.10
CA THR A 137 19.03 -28.13 11.98
C THR A 137 17.68 -27.44 12.08
N LYS A 138 16.63 -28.17 12.49
CA LYS A 138 15.29 -27.61 12.73
C LYS A 138 15.29 -26.55 13.82
N LYS A 139 15.96 -26.82 14.95
CA LYS A 139 16.11 -25.85 16.05
C LYS A 139 16.86 -24.60 15.62
N GLU A 140 17.93 -24.77 14.86
CA GLU A 140 18.71 -23.63 14.35
C GLU A 140 17.90 -22.80 13.34
N LEU A 141 17.10 -23.44 12.50
CA LEU A 141 16.19 -22.75 11.58
C LEU A 141 15.11 -21.95 12.34
N LEU A 142 14.49 -22.54 13.36
CA LEU A 142 13.52 -21.83 14.22
C LEU A 142 14.18 -20.62 14.89
N ARG A 143 15.41 -20.77 15.41
CA ARG A 143 16.18 -19.67 15.99
C ARG A 143 16.45 -18.57 14.96
N ALA A 144 16.82 -18.92 13.74
CA ALA A 144 17.04 -17.96 12.66
C ALA A 144 15.75 -17.21 12.30
N ILE A 145 14.61 -17.90 12.24
CA ILE A 145 13.30 -17.29 12.02
C ILE A 145 12.93 -16.33 13.15
N ASP A 146 13.13 -16.72 14.42
CA ASP A 146 12.85 -15.86 15.58
C ASP A 146 13.71 -14.59 15.59
N VAL A 147 15.00 -14.72 15.23
CA VAL A 147 15.89 -13.56 15.05
C VAL A 147 15.39 -12.65 13.94
N ARG A 148 15.03 -13.19 12.78
CA ARG A 148 14.55 -12.37 11.65
C ARG A 148 13.21 -11.71 11.98
N LEU A 149 12.28 -12.41 12.64
CA LEU A 149 11.01 -11.84 13.10
C LEU A 149 11.24 -10.62 13.98
N THR A 150 12.18 -10.70 14.92
CA THR A 150 12.52 -9.58 15.81
C THR A 150 13.02 -8.37 15.02
N THR A 151 13.91 -8.60 14.03
CA THR A 151 14.41 -7.53 13.16
C THR A 151 13.30 -6.93 12.30
N VAL A 152 12.49 -7.75 11.63
CA VAL A 152 11.39 -7.31 10.75
C VAL A 152 10.35 -6.52 11.54
N GLN A 153 10.03 -6.93 12.78
CA GLN A 153 9.10 -6.21 13.64
C GLN A 153 9.60 -4.79 13.97
N GLN A 154 10.90 -4.63 14.25
CA GLN A 154 11.51 -3.33 14.50
C GLN A 154 11.54 -2.45 13.23
N ASP A 155 11.86 -3.06 12.08
CA ASP A 155 11.86 -2.38 10.79
C ASP A 155 10.44 -1.92 10.43
N LEU A 156 9.43 -2.77 10.65
CA LEU A 156 8.02 -2.46 10.37
C LEU A 156 7.53 -1.31 11.25
N SER A 157 7.86 -1.32 12.55
CA SER A 157 7.54 -0.21 13.46
C SER A 157 8.12 1.13 12.98
N THR A 158 9.37 1.09 12.50
CA THR A 158 10.07 2.27 11.95
C THR A 158 9.42 2.74 10.65
N ALA A 159 9.09 1.81 9.75
CA ALA A 159 8.41 2.11 8.49
C ALA A 159 7.01 2.70 8.72
N CYS A 160 6.23 2.14 9.64
CA CYS A 160 4.92 2.66 10.04
C CYS A 160 5.02 4.08 10.62
N SER A 161 6.01 4.36 11.46
CA SER A 161 6.23 5.70 12.00
C SER A 161 6.54 6.71 10.89
N ARG A 162 7.35 6.31 9.90
CA ARG A 162 7.65 7.12 8.72
C ARG A 162 6.42 7.34 7.83
N ALA A 163 5.61 6.31 7.63
CA ALA A 163 4.36 6.40 6.88
C ALA A 163 3.37 7.35 7.57
N ALA A 164 3.20 7.23 8.89
CA ALA A 164 2.37 8.12 9.69
C ALA A 164 2.83 9.58 9.62
N ALA A 165 4.14 9.84 9.71
CA ALA A 165 4.71 11.17 9.54
C ALA A 165 4.51 11.73 8.13
N ALA A 166 4.35 10.87 7.12
CA ALA A 166 3.98 11.25 5.76
C ALA A 166 2.46 11.38 5.56
N GLY A 167 1.65 11.19 6.61
CA GLY A 167 0.19 11.31 6.58
C GLY A 167 -0.55 9.99 6.28
N PHE A 168 0.13 8.85 6.25
CA PHE A 168 -0.48 7.53 6.05
C PHE A 168 -0.69 6.82 7.39
N ASN A 169 -1.94 6.74 7.83
CA ASN A 169 -2.41 6.04 9.03
C ASN A 169 -3.59 5.11 8.69
N LEU A 170 -4.06 4.31 9.65
CA LEU A 170 -5.13 3.32 9.45
C LEU A 170 -6.39 3.89 8.79
N GLU A 171 -6.88 5.05 9.25
CA GLU A 171 -8.09 5.69 8.70
C GLU A 171 -7.85 6.20 7.28
N THR A 172 -6.77 6.95 7.09
CA THR A 172 -6.43 7.55 5.80
C THR A 172 -6.07 6.50 4.73
N VAL A 173 -5.50 5.36 5.12
CA VAL A 173 -5.23 4.24 4.21
C VAL A 173 -6.54 3.60 3.75
N ALA A 174 -7.55 3.44 4.62
CA ALA A 174 -8.87 2.96 4.20
C ALA A 174 -9.54 3.90 3.19
N GLU A 175 -9.40 5.22 3.37
CA GLU A 175 -9.86 6.21 2.40
C GLU A 175 -9.11 6.11 1.05
N LEU A 176 -7.79 5.91 1.10
CA LEU A 176 -6.94 5.74 -0.10
C LEU A 176 -7.21 4.42 -0.83
N GLN A 177 -7.55 3.35 -0.10
CA GLN A 177 -8.00 2.08 -0.68
C GLN A 177 -9.31 2.29 -1.44
N THR A 178 -10.27 3.00 -0.86
CA THR A 178 -11.52 3.35 -1.55
C THR A 178 -11.25 4.22 -2.77
N PHE A 179 -10.38 5.23 -2.66
CA PHE A 179 -9.92 6.02 -3.81
C PHE A 179 -9.34 5.12 -4.92
N SER A 180 -8.49 4.16 -4.55
CA SER A 180 -7.85 3.22 -5.47
C SER A 180 -8.87 2.33 -6.19
N GLU A 181 -9.87 1.82 -5.48
CA GLU A 181 -10.93 1.01 -6.09
C GLU A 181 -11.76 1.81 -7.09
N ARG A 182 -11.99 3.09 -6.81
CA ARG A 182 -12.84 3.96 -7.62
C ARG A 182 -12.15 4.54 -8.86
N PHE A 183 -10.88 4.92 -8.73
CA PHE A 183 -10.15 5.57 -9.83
C PHE A 183 -9.02 4.71 -10.42
N GLY A 184 -8.80 3.52 -9.86
CA GLY A 184 -7.80 2.55 -10.34
C GLY A 184 -6.38 2.92 -9.95
N ALA A 185 -6.06 2.87 -8.66
CA ALA A 185 -4.71 3.15 -8.14
C ALA A 185 -4.15 1.96 -7.34
N PRO A 186 -3.89 0.80 -7.98
CA PRO A 186 -3.70 -0.49 -7.30
C PRO A 186 -2.49 -0.56 -6.36
N ARG A 187 -1.52 0.36 -6.49
CA ARG A 187 -0.34 0.44 -5.63
C ARG A 187 -0.59 1.14 -4.29
N LEU A 188 -1.78 1.70 -4.06
CA LEU A 188 -2.21 2.28 -2.78
C LEU A 188 -2.77 1.24 -1.78
N LYS A 189 -2.73 -0.05 -2.13
CA LYS A 189 -3.34 -1.11 -1.32
C LYS A 189 -2.50 -1.47 -0.11
#